data_AF-A0A349DEQ0-F1
#
_entry.id   AF-A0A349DEQ0-F1
#
_cell.length_a   1.000
_cell.length_b   1.000
_cell.length_c   1.000
_cell.angle_alpha   90.00
_cell.angle_beta   90.00
_cell.angle_gamma   90.00
#
_symmetry.space_group_name_H-M   'P 1'
#
loop_
_entity.id
_entity.type
_entity.pdbx_description
1 polymer ?
#
loop_
_entity_poly.entity_id
_entity_poly.type
_entity_poly.pdbx_seq_one_letter_code
_entity_poly.pdbx_strand_id
1 'polypeptide(L)'
;GGDFEQCAYLAKKALCRSVSQKNPDEFYAEMEAEILDRINSETNVGPMGFGGDTTALSVAIETAPTHIAGLPVAVNFGCHVTRHASTTI
;
A
#
# COMPACT_ATOMS: atom_id res chain seq x y z
N GLY A 1 -3.51 0.80 11.72
CA GLY A 1 -4.31 1.23 12.88
C GLY A 1 -5.71 0.67 12.79
N GLY A 2 -6.62 1.05 13.69
CA GLY A 2 -7.89 0.34 13.92
C GLY A 2 -7.71 -0.90 14.79
N ASP A 3 -8.74 -1.73 14.87
CA ASP A 3 -8.61 -3.12 15.34
C ASP A 3 -8.04 -4.03 14.22
N PHE A 4 -7.98 -5.34 14.47
CA PHE A 4 -7.35 -6.28 13.54
C PHE A 4 -8.18 -6.44 12.25
N GLU A 5 -9.50 -6.43 12.36
CA GLU A 5 -10.43 -6.50 11.24
C GLU A 5 -10.40 -5.22 10.39
N GLN A 6 -10.40 -4.06 11.04
CA GLN A 6 -10.36 -2.77 10.38
C GLN A 6 -9.05 -2.55 9.63
N CYS A 7 -7.89 -2.94 10.19
CA CYS A 7 -6.62 -2.75 9.50
C CYS A 7 -6.55 -3.59 8.22
N ALA A 8 -7.09 -4.82 8.23
CA ALA A 8 -7.18 -5.68 7.05
C ALA A 8 -8.14 -5.09 5.99
N TYR A 9 -9.28 -4.54 6.40
CA TYR A 9 -10.20 -3.83 5.50
C TYR A 9 -9.53 -2.61 4.86
N LEU A 10 -8.85 -1.78 5.66
CA LEU A 10 -8.13 -0.59 5.18
C LEU A 10 -7.02 -0.95 4.20
N ALA A 11 -6.25 -2.01 4.45
CA ALA A 11 -5.25 -2.50 3.51
C ALA A 11 -5.88 -2.92 2.17
N LYS A 12 -7.08 -3.52 2.18
CA LYS A 12 -7.80 -3.87 0.94
C LYS A 12 -8.33 -2.62 0.22
N LYS A 13 -8.82 -1.64 0.97
CA LYS A 13 -9.27 -0.35 0.42
C LYS A 13 -8.10 0.39 -0.24
N ALA A 14 -6.95 0.45 0.44
CA ALA A 14 -5.72 1.05 -0.09
C ALA A 14 -5.30 0.39 -1.41
N LEU A 15 -5.38 -0.94 -1.50
CA LEU A 15 -5.05 -1.71 -2.70
C LEU A 15 -5.94 -1.36 -3.92
N CYS A 16 -7.16 -0.86 -3.69
CA CYS A 16 -8.08 -0.46 -4.74
C CYS A 16 -7.95 1.02 -5.15
N ARG A 17 -7.00 1.76 -4.58
CA ARG A 17 -6.68 3.14 -4.98
C ARG A 17 -5.93 3.11 -6.32
N SER A 18 -6.12 4.14 -7.14
CA SER A 18 -5.37 4.25 -8.41
C SER A 18 -3.86 4.25 -8.13
N VAL A 19 -3.08 3.54 -8.94
CA VAL A 19 -1.61 3.50 -8.84
C VAL A 19 -0.95 4.88 -8.97
N SER A 20 -1.63 5.82 -9.64
CA SER A 20 -1.17 7.20 -9.82
C SER A 20 -1.57 8.14 -8.68
N GLN A 21 -2.36 7.67 -7.72
CA GLN A 21 -2.91 8.50 -6.64
C GLN A 21 -2.12 8.31 -5.36
N LYS A 22 -1.50 9.40 -4.91
CA LYS A 22 -0.83 9.51 -3.62
C LYS A 22 -1.82 9.72 -2.48
N ASN A 23 -1.36 9.51 -1.25
CA ASN A 23 -2.10 9.91 -0.06
C ASN A 23 -2.40 11.42 -0.07
N PRO A 24 -3.60 11.87 0.35
CA PRO A 24 -3.88 13.28 0.59
C PRO A 24 -3.14 13.86 1.80
N ASP A 25 -2.77 13.02 2.77
CA ASP A 25 -1.95 13.43 3.92
C ASP A 25 -0.47 13.32 3.56
N GLU A 26 0.25 14.43 3.67
CA GLU A 26 1.66 14.57 3.27
C GLU A 26 2.57 13.58 4.02
N PHE A 27 2.32 13.34 5.31
CA PHE A 27 3.11 12.41 6.10
C PHE A 27 3.05 10.99 5.52
N TYR A 28 1.85 10.54 5.14
CA TYR A 28 1.67 9.22 4.54
C TYR A 28 2.11 9.18 3.08
N ALA A 29 2.00 10.29 2.33
CA ALA A 29 2.48 10.36 0.96
C ALA A 29 4.00 10.25 0.87
N GLU A 30 4.73 10.89 1.79
CA GLU A 30 6.19 10.75 1.92
C GLU A 30 6.58 9.31 2.29
N MET A 31 5.87 8.71 3.25
CA MET A 31 6.08 7.33 3.66
C MET A 31 5.81 6.34 2.50
N GLU A 32 4.75 6.55 1.72
CA GLU A 32 4.47 5.76 0.51
C GLU A 32 5.63 5.81 -0.49
N ALA A 33 6.21 7.00 -0.70
CA ALA A 33 7.34 7.19 -1.61
C ALA A 33 8.63 6.54 -1.09
N GLU A 34 8.94 6.69 0.21
CA GLU A 34 10.10 6.07 0.84
C GLU A 34 10.03 4.54 0.75
N ILE A 35 8.88 3.95 1.10
CA ILE A 35 8.69 2.50 1.05
C ILE A 35 8.83 1.99 -0.39
N LEU A 36 8.25 2.70 -1.37
CA LEU A 36 8.35 2.31 -2.78
C LEU A 36 9.81 2.34 -3.28
N ASP A 37 10.55 3.39 -2.93
CA ASP A 37 11.96 3.51 -3.26
C ASP A 37 12.75 2.33 -2.68
N ARG A 38 12.62 2.08 -1.37
CA ARG A 38 13.31 0.97 -0.68
C ARG A 38 12.95 -0.40 -1.25
N ILE A 39 11.68 -0.62 -1.60
CA ILE A 39 11.26 -1.87 -2.26
C ILE A 39 12.02 -2.08 -3.58
N ASN A 40 12.21 -1.03 -4.37
CA ASN A 40 12.82 -1.13 -5.69
C ASN A 40 14.36 -1.05 -5.65
N SER A 41 14.94 -0.31 -4.70
CA SER A 41 16.39 -0.09 -4.60
C SER A 41 17.12 -1.12 -3.73
N GLU A 42 16.48 -1.67 -2.69
CA GLU A 42 17.16 -2.51 -1.70
C GLU A 42 16.82 -4.01 -1.80
N THR A 43 15.63 -4.39 -2.29
CA THR A 43 15.17 -5.79 -2.18
C THR A 43 15.71 -6.73 -3.25
N ASN A 44 16.05 -6.19 -4.45
CA ASN A 44 16.46 -6.97 -5.64
C ASN A 44 15.52 -8.14 -5.99
N VAL A 45 14.23 -8.05 -5.65
CA VAL A 45 13.23 -9.08 -5.99
C VAL A 45 12.87 -8.98 -7.47
N GLY A 46 12.58 -7.77 -7.94
CA GLY A 46 12.24 -7.48 -9.33
C GLY A 46 10.96 -8.17 -9.83
N PRO A 47 10.63 -8.01 -11.13
CA PRO A 47 9.41 -8.57 -11.69
C PRO A 47 9.39 -10.09 -11.59
N MET A 48 8.33 -10.63 -10.97
CA MET A 48 8.13 -12.08 -10.76
C MET A 48 9.26 -12.78 -9.97
N GLY A 49 10.12 -12.03 -9.26
CA GLY A 49 11.20 -12.61 -8.46
C GLY A 49 12.48 -12.93 -9.24
N PHE A 50 12.64 -12.44 -10.47
CA PHE A 50 13.82 -12.69 -11.30
C PHE A 50 14.93 -11.63 -11.15
N GLY A 51 14.81 -10.72 -10.16
CA GLY A 51 15.70 -9.57 -9.99
C GLY A 51 15.38 -8.41 -10.94
N GLY A 52 16.14 -7.32 -10.81
CA GLY A 52 15.98 -6.10 -11.59
C GLY A 52 15.36 -4.94 -10.80
N ASP A 53 15.12 -3.83 -11.50
CA ASP A 53 14.95 -2.51 -10.86
C ASP A 53 13.53 -2.21 -10.34
N THR A 54 12.52 -3.03 -10.71
CA THR A 54 11.12 -2.72 -10.40
C THR A 54 10.40 -3.93 -9.83
N THR A 55 10.31 -3.96 -8.49
CA THR A 55 9.53 -4.94 -7.72
C THR A 55 8.08 -4.47 -7.56
N ALA A 56 7.86 -3.19 -7.29
CA ALA A 56 6.53 -2.62 -7.06
C ALA A 56 6.30 -1.35 -7.90
N LEU A 57 5.06 -1.14 -8.33
CA LEU A 57 4.64 0.03 -9.11
C LEU A 57 4.13 1.18 -8.25
N SER A 58 3.54 0.88 -7.09
CA SER A 58 2.97 1.87 -6.18
C SER A 58 2.81 1.28 -4.79
N VAL A 59 2.86 2.13 -3.77
CA VAL A 59 2.50 1.82 -2.39
C VAL A 59 1.36 2.75 -1.98
N ALA A 60 0.37 2.23 -1.25
CA ALA A 60 -0.76 3.00 -0.76
C ALA A 60 -1.02 2.67 0.70
N ILE A 61 -1.22 3.69 1.52
CA ILE A 61 -1.47 3.60 2.95
C ILE A 61 -2.86 4.18 3.25
N GLU A 62 -3.65 3.44 4.01
CA GLU A 62 -4.82 3.95 4.70
C GLU A 62 -4.57 3.82 6.20
N THR A 63 -4.96 4.84 6.96
CA THR A 63 -4.72 4.88 8.41
C THR A 63 -6.03 4.98 9.18
N ALA A 64 -5.98 4.56 10.44
CA ALA A 64 -7.04 4.74 11.41
C ALA A 64 -6.44 4.84 12.81
N PRO A 65 -7.09 5.57 13.74
CA PRO A 65 -6.69 5.58 15.14
C PRO A 65 -6.74 4.16 15.73
N THR A 66 -5.91 3.89 16.73
CA THR A 66 -5.85 2.60 17.43
C THR A 66 -5.61 2.82 18.92
N HIS A 67 -5.84 1.79 19.73
CA HIS A 67 -5.53 1.81 21.15
C HIS A 67 -4.01 1.94 21.38
N ILE A 68 -3.58 2.75 22.35
CA ILE A 68 -2.14 3.02 22.57
C ILE A 68 -1.31 1.75 22.85
N ALA A 69 -1.93 0.72 23.45
CA ALA A 69 -1.27 -0.55 23.74
C ALA A 69 -1.12 -1.48 22.51
N GLY A 70 -1.60 -1.10 21.32
CA GLY A 70 -1.52 -1.95 20.13
C GLY A 70 -1.60 -1.17 18.82
N LEU A 71 -0.80 -1.60 17.84
CA LEU A 71 -0.83 -1.06 16.49
C LEU A 71 -1.07 -2.18 15.48
N PRO A 72 -2.34 -2.53 15.19
CA PRO A 72 -2.65 -3.46 14.12
C PRO A 72 -2.24 -2.90 12.77
N VAL A 73 -1.52 -3.71 11.99
CA VAL A 73 -1.03 -3.40 10.64
C VAL A 73 -1.30 -4.60 9.75
N ALA A 74 -1.84 -4.34 8.56
CA ALA A 74 -2.03 -5.34 7.53
C ALA A 74 -1.41 -4.84 6.21
N VAL A 75 -0.82 -5.75 5.45
CA VAL A 75 -0.23 -5.49 4.14
C VAL A 75 -0.93 -6.38 3.12
N ASN A 76 -1.47 -5.78 2.06
CA ASN A 76 -2.09 -6.49 0.96
C ASN A 76 -1.32 -6.23 -0.33
N PHE A 77 -1.09 -7.28 -1.12
CA PHE A 77 -0.39 -7.20 -2.40
C PHE A 77 -1.37 -7.29 -3.58
N GLY A 78 -1.19 -6.41 -4.56
CA GLY A 78 -1.86 -6.48 -5.86
C GLY A 78 -1.01 -7.23 -6.85
N CYS A 79 -1.60 -8.19 -7.56
CA CYS A 79 -0.92 -8.85 -8.67
C CYS A 79 -1.01 -8.02 -9.95
N HIS A 80 -0.34 -8.46 -11.02
CA HIS A 80 -0.40 -7.84 -12.35
C HIS A 80 -1.83 -7.61 -12.88
N VAL A 81 -2.79 -8.43 -12.44
CA VAL A 81 -4.21 -8.34 -12.82
C VAL A 81 -4.97 -7.44 -11.83
N THR A 82 -4.56 -6.16 -11.71
CA THR A 82 -5.15 -5.17 -10.79
C THR A 82 -6.55 -4.74 -11.28
N ARG A 83 -7.60 -5.41 -10.81
CA ARG A 83 -8.98 -5.15 -11.26
C ARG A 83 -9.82 -4.50 -10.17
N HIS A 84 -10.34 -3.32 -10.46
CA HIS A 84 -11.33 -2.61 -9.65
C HIS A 84 -12.06 -1.58 -10.54
N ALA A 85 -13.30 -1.23 -10.18
CA ALA A 85 -14.08 -0.20 -10.88
C ALA A 85 -14.86 0.63 -9.86
N SER A 86 -15.06 1.91 -10.15
CA SER A 86 -15.91 2.84 -9.39
C SER A 86 -16.74 3.67 -10.36
N THR A 87 -17.92 4.11 -9.91
CA THR A 87 -18.80 5.01 -10.67
C THR A 87 -19.49 5.98 -9.71
N THR A 88 -19.84 7.17 -10.21
CA THR A 88 -20.67 8.15 -9.51
C THR A 88 -22.00 8.25 -10.28
N ILE A 89 -23.11 8.11 -9.56
CA ILE A 89 -24.47 8.14 -10.13
C ILE A 89 -25.00 9.57 -10.09
#